data_AF-A0A2M9TRV7-F1
#
_entry.id   AF-A0A2M9TRV7-F1
#
_cell.length_a   1.000
_cell.length_b   1.000
_cell.length_c   1.000
_cell.angle_alpha   90.00
_cell.angle_beta   90.00
_cell.angle_gamma   90.00
#
_symmetry.space_group_name_H-M   'P 1'
#
loop_
_entity.id
_entity.type
_entity.pdbx_description
1 polymer ?
#
loop_
_entity_poly.entity_id
_entity_poly.type
_entity_poly.pdbx_seq_one_letter_code
_entity_poly.pdbx_strand_id
1 'polypeptide(L)'
;MEHAGEILILTGPPGSGKTTAALALTEQPGSAKVHLHTDDFCIVGPWFLPSFQTIATPVHYLVLRPSLALAIAHCQQRGNDTLTDPEPIAALHQQFSLLGELEHHVLSVDGKTRQETLEMVISAMQIGMFRL
;
A
#
# COMPACT_ATOMS: atom_id res chain seq x y z
N MET A 1 9.10 -3.22 15.48
CA MET A 1 9.98 -3.29 14.29
C MET A 1 11.18 -2.40 14.48
N GLU A 2 12.37 -2.93 14.22
CA GLU A 2 13.65 -2.21 14.28
C GLU A 2 14.12 -1.89 12.85
N HIS A 3 13.42 -0.95 12.20
CA HIS A 3 13.72 -0.48 10.83
C HIS A 3 13.95 1.04 10.86
N ALA A 4 14.78 1.49 11.81
CA ALA A 4 15.06 2.91 12.00
C ALA A 4 15.81 3.45 10.78
N GLY A 5 15.35 4.58 10.23
CA GLY A 5 15.98 5.18 9.05
C GLY A 5 15.70 4.44 7.75
N GLU A 6 14.57 3.75 7.64
CA GLU A 6 14.07 3.13 6.42
C GLU A 6 12.74 3.74 6.00
N ILE A 7 12.41 3.68 4.70
CA ILE A 7 11.16 4.19 4.14
C ILE A 7 10.32 3.00 3.65
N LEU A 8 9.05 2.94 4.05
CA LEU A 8 8.05 2.05 3.46
C LEU A 8 7.11 2.86 2.59
N ILE A 9 7.06 2.53 1.30
CA ILE A 9 6.03 3.00 0.37
C ILE A 9 4.95 1.93 0.31
N LEU A 10 3.85 2.16 1.01
CA LEU A 10 2.66 1.32 0.96
C LEU A 10 1.65 1.89 -0.03
N THR A 11 1.47 1.22 -1.17
CA THR A 11 0.61 1.69 -2.27
C THR A 11 -0.41 0.62 -2.70
N GLY A 12 -1.26 0.95 -3.67
CA GLY A 12 -2.35 0.11 -4.16
C GLY A 12 -3.61 0.91 -4.53
N PRO A 13 -4.58 0.29 -5.21
CA PRO A 13 -5.79 0.97 -5.66
C PRO A 13 -6.65 1.48 -4.49
N PRO A 14 -7.63 2.37 -4.75
CA PRO A 14 -8.65 2.71 -3.76
C PRO A 14 -9.31 1.45 -3.18
N GLY A 15 -9.62 1.48 -1.89
CA GLY A 15 -10.22 0.33 -1.19
C GLY A 15 -9.25 -0.80 -0.80
N SER A 16 -7.95 -0.71 -1.12
CA SER A 16 -6.97 -1.75 -0.76
C SER A 16 -6.55 -1.81 0.71
N GLY A 17 -6.94 -0.81 1.52
CA GLY A 17 -6.64 -0.79 2.96
C GLY A 17 -5.33 -0.12 3.35
N LYS A 18 -4.65 0.61 2.44
CA LYS A 18 -3.39 1.36 2.70
C LYS A 18 -3.42 2.14 4.01
N THR A 19 -4.38 3.06 4.16
CA THR A 19 -4.50 3.93 5.35
C THR A 19 -4.66 3.11 6.62
N THR A 20 -5.45 2.04 6.56
CA THR A 20 -5.71 1.17 7.71
C THR A 20 -4.46 0.41 8.12
N ALA A 21 -3.75 -0.18 7.17
CA ALA A 21 -2.49 -0.88 7.42
C ALA A 21 -1.39 0.09 7.90
N ALA A 22 -1.28 1.28 7.29
CA ALA A 22 -0.29 2.28 7.68
C ALA A 22 -0.51 2.82 9.11
N LEU A 23 -1.76 3.10 9.49
CA LEU A 23 -2.08 3.49 10.86
C LEU A 23 -1.75 2.37 11.86
N ALA A 24 -2.17 1.14 11.56
CA ALA A 24 -1.87 0.01 12.42
C ALA A 24 -0.36 -0.28 12.53
N LEU A 25 0.42 0.01 11.48
CA LEU A 25 1.88 -0.02 11.52
C LEU A 25 2.47 1.06 12.44
N THR A 26 1.92 2.27 12.45
CA THR A 26 2.39 3.35 13.34
C THR A 26 2.20 3.01 14.82
N GLU A 27 1.17 2.21 15.15
CA GLU A 27 0.89 1.75 16.52
C GLU A 27 1.82 0.61 16.97
N GLN A 28 2.56 -0.03 16.05
CA GLN A 28 3.48 -1.10 16.41
C GLN A 28 4.71 -0.58 17.19
N PRO A 29 5.14 -1.26 18.26
CA PRO A 29 6.33 -0.88 19.02
C PRO A 29 7.62 -0.94 18.18
N GLY A 30 8.68 -0.28 18.63
CA GLY A 30 10.00 -0.23 17.99
C GLY A 30 10.36 1.18 17.52
N SER A 31 10.99 1.29 16.34
CA SER A 31 11.44 2.58 15.78
C SER A 31 10.29 3.58 15.62
N ALA A 32 10.61 4.88 15.74
CA ALA A 32 9.66 5.95 15.46
C ALA A 32 9.17 5.87 14.00
N LYS A 33 7.86 6.12 13.79
CA LYS A 33 7.20 6.00 12.48
C LYS A 33 6.39 7.26 12.22
N VAL A 34 6.37 7.68 10.96
CA VAL A 34 5.52 8.76 10.46
C VAL A 34 4.73 8.20 9.29
N HIS A 35 3.40 8.36 9.31
CA HIS A 35 2.54 8.05 8.19
C HIS A 35 2.21 9.32 7.42
N LEU A 36 2.59 9.37 6.14
CA LEU A 36 2.23 10.45 5.23
C LEU A 36 1.09 9.98 4.33
N HIS A 37 -0.09 10.56 4.50
CA HIS A 37 -1.21 10.30 3.61
C HIS A 37 -0.99 11.06 2.30
N THR A 38 -0.83 10.33 1.19
CA THR A 38 -0.51 10.90 -0.13
C THR A 38 -1.73 11.00 -1.04
N ASP A 39 -2.85 10.36 -0.69
CA ASP A 39 -4.08 10.40 -1.48
C ASP A 39 -4.65 11.84 -1.61
N ASP A 40 -4.27 12.75 -0.69
CA ASP A 40 -4.60 14.19 -0.74
C ASP A 40 -3.80 14.98 -1.79
N PHE A 41 -2.69 14.43 -2.29
CA PHE A 41 -1.77 15.10 -3.23
C PHE A 41 -1.64 14.36 -4.57
N CYS A 42 -1.41 13.03 -4.54
CA CYS A 42 -1.29 12.17 -5.72
C CYS A 42 -1.18 10.68 -5.35
N ILE A 43 -1.61 9.78 -6.25
CA ILE A 43 -1.34 8.33 -6.11
C ILE A 43 0.15 8.07 -6.43
N VAL A 44 0.90 7.56 -5.45
CA VAL A 44 2.29 7.14 -5.64
C VAL A 44 2.32 5.74 -6.26
N GLY A 45 2.33 5.69 -7.59
CA GLY A 45 2.49 4.47 -8.37
C GLY A 45 3.94 4.18 -8.79
N PRO A 46 4.16 3.11 -9.57
CA PRO A 46 5.48 2.70 -10.07
C PRO A 46 6.28 3.81 -10.76
N TRP A 47 5.59 4.70 -11.45
CA TRP A 47 6.18 5.84 -12.17
C TRP A 47 6.94 6.83 -11.27
N PHE A 48 6.71 6.79 -9.96
CA PHE A 48 7.40 7.65 -8.99
C PHE A 48 8.65 6.98 -8.39
N LEU A 49 8.85 5.68 -8.62
CA LEU A 49 9.98 4.92 -8.04
C LEU A 49 11.37 5.44 -8.43
N PRO A 50 11.63 5.91 -9.68
CA PRO A 50 12.94 6.44 -10.02
C PRO A 50 13.39 7.59 -9.11
N SER A 51 12.46 8.41 -8.61
CA SER A 51 12.75 9.50 -7.67
C SER A 51 13.23 9.01 -6.30
N PHE A 52 12.84 7.78 -5.92
CA PHE A 52 13.26 7.15 -4.66
C PHE A 52 14.53 6.31 -4.81
N GLN A 53 14.98 5.99 -6.02
CA GLN A 53 16.24 5.26 -6.23
C GLN A 53 17.47 6.14 -5.99
N THR A 54 17.31 7.46 -5.97
CA THR A 54 18.43 8.40 -5.80
C THR A 54 18.74 8.75 -4.34
N ILE A 55 17.95 8.24 -3.38
CA ILE A 55 18.17 8.54 -1.96
C ILE A 55 19.00 7.44 -1.30
N ALA A 56 19.88 7.83 -0.37
CA ALA A 56 20.76 6.90 0.35
C ALA A 56 20.00 6.01 1.37
N THR A 57 18.76 6.35 1.66
CA THR A 57 17.90 5.68 2.64
C THR A 57 17.31 4.40 2.05
N PRO A 58 17.34 3.25 2.74
CA PRO A 58 16.68 2.03 2.28
C PRO A 58 15.17 2.27 2.05
N VAL A 59 14.67 1.86 0.88
CA VAL A 59 13.26 1.98 0.52
C VAL A 59 12.66 0.60 0.28
N HIS A 60 11.54 0.33 0.93
CA HIS A 60 10.69 -0.83 0.67
C HIS A 60 9.45 -0.38 -0.10
N TYR A 61 9.13 -1.07 -1.19
CA TYR A 61 7.94 -0.79 -1.99
C TYR A 61 6.99 -1.97 -1.95
N LEU A 62 5.78 -1.73 -1.46
CA LEU A 62 4.79 -2.78 -1.27
C LEU A 62 3.42 -2.33 -1.79
N VAL A 63 2.80 -3.18 -2.59
CA VAL A 63 1.50 -2.93 -3.21
C VAL A 63 0.44 -3.83 -2.58
N LEU A 64 -0.53 -3.25 -1.89
CA LEU A 64 -1.72 -3.97 -1.44
C LEU A 64 -2.72 -4.06 -2.60
N ARG A 65 -3.02 -5.29 -3.05
CA ARG A 65 -3.93 -5.52 -4.20
C ARG A 65 -5.12 -6.39 -3.79
N PRO A 66 -6.32 -5.81 -3.62
CA PRO A 66 -7.57 -6.56 -3.53
C PRO A 66 -8.05 -6.94 -4.94
N SER A 67 -9.01 -7.85 -5.00
CA SER A 67 -9.89 -8.04 -6.16
C SER A 67 -10.69 -6.76 -6.42
N LEU A 68 -11.07 -6.54 -7.69
CA LEU A 68 -11.86 -5.37 -8.07
C LEU A 68 -13.19 -5.30 -7.31
N ALA A 69 -13.86 -6.44 -7.14
CA ALA A 69 -15.11 -6.52 -6.39
C ALA A 69 -14.95 -6.08 -4.93
N LEU A 70 -13.87 -6.51 -4.28
CA LEU A 70 -13.55 -6.12 -2.91
C LEU A 70 -13.19 -4.62 -2.81
N ALA A 71 -12.42 -4.10 -3.77
CA ALA A 71 -12.08 -2.68 -3.84
C ALA A 71 -13.33 -1.79 -3.94
N ILE A 72 -14.25 -2.12 -4.86
CA ILE A 72 -15.52 -1.41 -5.04
C ILE A 72 -16.35 -1.46 -3.75
N ALA A 73 -16.49 -2.65 -3.15
CA ALA A 73 -17.26 -2.82 -1.92
C ALA A 73 -16.70 -1.96 -0.77
N HIS A 74 -15.37 -1.94 -0.57
CA HIS A 74 -14.74 -1.12 0.45
C HIS A 74 -14.90 0.38 0.21
N CYS A 75 -14.77 0.82 -1.04
CA CYS A 75 -14.98 2.22 -1.41
C CYS A 75 -16.43 2.67 -1.16
N GLN A 76 -17.41 1.85 -1.56
CA GLN A 76 -18.84 2.13 -1.34
C GLN A 76 -19.22 2.16 0.14
N GLN A 77 -18.63 1.28 0.96
CA GLN A 77 -18.87 1.27 2.41
C GLN A 77 -18.33 2.51 3.13
N ARG A 78 -17.29 3.16 2.60
CA ARG A 78 -16.74 4.39 3.19
C ARG A 78 -17.66 5.60 2.99
N GLY A 79 -18.42 5.65 1.90
CA GLY A 79 -19.61 6.49 1.71
C GLY A 79 -19.45 8.02 1.75
N ASN A 80 -18.31 8.57 2.18
CA ASN A 80 -18.09 10.02 2.38
C ASN A 80 -16.79 10.49 1.71
N ASP A 81 -16.83 11.61 0.98
CA ASP A 81 -15.72 12.31 0.26
C ASP A 81 -14.72 11.45 -0.53
N THR A 82 -15.02 10.17 -0.74
CA THR A 82 -14.15 9.17 -1.34
C THR A 82 -14.79 8.68 -2.63
N LEU A 83 -13.97 8.27 -3.59
CA LEU A 83 -14.41 7.64 -4.85
C LEU A 83 -15.36 6.46 -4.56
N THR A 84 -16.66 6.60 -4.86
CA THR A 84 -17.68 5.55 -4.72
C THR A 84 -18.12 4.98 -6.07
N ASP A 85 -17.89 5.72 -7.15
CA ASP A 85 -18.24 5.32 -8.51
C ASP A 85 -17.39 4.11 -8.97
N PRO A 86 -18.02 2.99 -9.37
CA PRO A 86 -17.29 1.77 -9.76
C PRO A 86 -16.35 1.95 -10.95
N GLU A 87 -16.68 2.82 -11.90
CA GLU A 87 -15.91 3.01 -13.13
C GLU A 87 -14.53 3.67 -12.86
N PRO A 88 -14.44 4.82 -12.17
CA PRO A 88 -13.17 5.35 -11.69
C PRO A 88 -12.35 4.38 -10.82
N ILE A 89 -13.01 3.61 -9.95
CA ILE A 89 -12.35 2.59 -9.12
C ILE A 89 -11.73 1.50 -10.00
N ALA A 90 -12.47 1.02 -11.01
CA ALA A 90 -12.00 0.00 -11.94
C ALA A 90 -10.81 0.49 -12.79
N ALA A 91 -10.86 1.73 -13.27
CA ALA A 91 -9.77 2.32 -14.04
C ALA A 91 -8.46 2.41 -13.20
N LEU A 92 -8.56 2.87 -11.95
CA LEU A 92 -7.42 2.92 -11.04
C LEU A 92 -6.94 1.51 -10.66
N HIS A 93 -7.85 0.57 -10.41
CA HIS A 93 -7.52 -0.83 -10.13
C HIS A 93 -6.74 -1.48 -11.28
N GLN A 94 -7.13 -1.20 -12.52
CA GLN A 94 -6.46 -1.71 -13.71
C GLN A 94 -5.00 -1.21 -13.80
N GLN A 95 -4.74 0.06 -13.47
CA GLN A 95 -3.37 0.60 -13.45
C GLN A 95 -2.47 -0.16 -12.46
N PHE A 96 -3.02 -0.54 -11.31
CA PHE A 96 -2.31 -1.35 -10.31
C PHE A 96 -2.26 -2.85 -10.65
N SER A 97 -2.90 -3.31 -11.73
CA SER A 97 -2.89 -4.70 -12.18
C SER A 97 -1.82 -4.98 -13.25
N LEU A 98 -1.14 -3.94 -13.74
CA LEU A 98 -0.13 -4.03 -14.79
C LEU A 98 1.22 -3.50 -14.28
N LEU A 99 1.78 -4.12 -13.24
CA LEU A 99 3.03 -3.63 -12.60
C LEU A 99 4.31 -4.19 -13.23
N GLY A 100 4.20 -5.15 -14.15
CA GLY A 100 5.33 -5.71 -14.89
C GLY A 100 6.36 -6.36 -13.95
N GLU A 101 7.59 -5.85 -13.96
CA GLU A 101 8.65 -6.37 -13.09
C GLU A 101 8.32 -6.24 -11.60
N LEU A 102 7.49 -5.27 -11.20
CA LEU A 102 7.13 -5.03 -9.80
C LEU A 102 6.01 -5.94 -9.28
N GLU A 103 5.58 -6.96 -10.04
CA GLU A 103 4.58 -7.93 -9.57
C GLU A 103 5.05 -8.72 -8.33
N HIS A 104 6.37 -8.88 -8.15
CA HIS A 104 6.93 -9.46 -6.92
C HIS A 104 6.75 -8.55 -5.69
N HIS A 105 6.37 -7.28 -5.88
CA HIS A 105 6.08 -6.33 -4.81
C HIS A 105 4.62 -6.32 -4.34
N VAL A 106 3.79 -7.24 -4.86
CA VAL A 106 2.35 -7.28 -4.59
C VAL A 106 2.01 -8.23 -3.46
N LEU A 107 1.26 -7.73 -2.48
CA LEU A 107 0.53 -8.54 -1.51
C LEU A 107 -0.96 -8.55 -1.85
N SER A 108 -1.49 -9.74 -2.14
CA SER A 108 -2.94 -9.93 -2.24
C SER A 108 -3.58 -9.82 -0.86
N VAL A 109 -4.65 -9.03 -0.76
CA VAL A 109 -5.42 -8.85 0.48
C VAL A 109 -6.80 -9.52 0.41
N ASP A 110 -7.07 -10.31 -0.63
CA ASP A 110 -8.34 -11.00 -0.81
C ASP A 110 -8.57 -12.05 0.29
N GLY A 111 -9.75 -12.00 0.90
CA GLY A 111 -10.12 -12.91 1.99
C GLY A 111 -9.32 -12.69 3.28
N LYS A 112 -8.54 -11.60 3.39
CA LYS A 112 -7.74 -11.27 4.56
C LYS A 112 -8.43 -10.24 5.43
N THR A 113 -8.37 -10.46 6.73
CA THR A 113 -8.72 -9.46 7.72
C THR A 113 -7.67 -8.34 7.77
N ARG A 114 -8.01 -7.23 8.43
CA ARG A 114 -7.07 -6.12 8.66
C ARG A 114 -5.83 -6.57 9.42
N GLN A 115 -6.01 -7.44 10.42
CA GLN A 115 -4.93 -7.97 11.24
C GLN A 115 -4.00 -8.87 10.43
N GLU A 116 -4.55 -9.79 9.63
CA GLU A 116 -3.75 -10.64 8.75
C GLU A 116 -3.00 -9.80 7.69
N THR A 117 -3.64 -8.78 7.14
CA THR A 117 -3.00 -7.85 6.19
C THR A 117 -1.82 -7.14 6.84
N LEU A 118 -2.00 -6.64 8.07
CA LEU A 118 -0.93 -6.02 8.84
C LEU A 118 0.23 -7.01 9.02
N GLU A 119 -0.03 -8.19 9.56
CA GLU A 119 0.98 -9.23 9.81
C GLU A 119 1.76 -9.62 8.56
N MET A 120 1.10 -9.71 7.41
CA MET A 120 1.77 -9.95 6.13
C MET A 120 2.71 -8.79 5.76
N VAL A 121 2.30 -7.53 5.95
CA VAL A 121 3.16 -6.37 5.71
C VAL A 121 4.35 -6.35 6.68
N ILE A 122 4.13 -6.66 7.97
CA ILE A 122 5.23 -6.78 8.95
C ILE A 122 6.23 -7.84 8.51
N SER A 123 5.74 -9.03 8.17
CA SER A 123 6.57 -10.16 7.74
C SER A 123 7.35 -9.84 6.47
N ALA A 124 6.69 -9.22 5.49
CA ALA A 124 7.27 -8.75 4.23
C ALA A 124 8.45 -7.79 4.46
N MET A 125 8.34 -6.86 5.40
CA MET A 125 9.44 -5.96 5.76
C MET A 125 10.60 -6.71 6.42
N GLN A 126 10.31 -7.62 7.35
CA GLN A 126 11.34 -8.35 8.11
C GLN A 126 12.20 -9.25 7.23
N ILE A 127 11.61 -9.88 6.21
CA ILE A 127 12.32 -10.75 5.27
C ILE A 127 13.05 -9.97 4.17
N GLY A 128 12.88 -8.64 4.10
CA GLY A 128 13.54 -7.77 3.13
C GLY A 128 13.14 -8.01 1.67
N MET A 129 12.02 -8.71 1.43
CA MET A 129 11.59 -9.15 0.08
C MET A 129 11.18 -8.01 -0.86
N PHE A 130 11.02 -6.79 -0.35
CA PHE A 130 10.40 -5.67 -1.06
C PHE A 130 11.32 -4.45 -1.18
N ARG A 131 12.62 -4.63 -0.98
CA ARG A 131 13.61 -3.56 -1.01
C ARG A 131 13.96 -3.18 -2.45
N LEU A 132 13.89 -1.88 -2.75
CA LEU A 132 14.32 -1.29 -4.03
C LEU A 132 15.84 -1.11 -4.11
#